data_AF-Q0HWK1-F1
#
_entry.id   AF-Q0HWK1-F1
#
_cell.length_a   1.000
_cell.length_b   1.000
_cell.length_c   1.000
_cell.angle_alpha   90.00
_cell.angle_beta   90.00
_cell.angle_gamma   90.00
#
_symmetry.space_group_name_H-M   'P 1'
#
loop_
_entity.id
_entity.type
_entity.pdbx_description
1 polymer ?
#
loop_
_entity_poly.entity_id
_entity_poly.type
_entity_poly.pdbx_seq_one_letter_code
_entity_poly.pdbx_strand_id
1 'polypeptide(L)'
;MENRWQVAISAGLLAAVWCGIADAFHLVTWIGFLGCSTFFAQPKAGFQGVMMAWCTNLSGVFWAWLIISGSSFFVSPVAGYLFTGIATSAMCLQASYQKLSFIPGAFIGCCITFAMAGDVANIVPSLVLGALLGFCMSLLTAQLVTLRQKWSASTGSEIASAD
;
A
#
# COMPACT_ATOMS: atom_id res chain seq x y z
N MET A 1 16.65 -14.99 0.33
CA MET A 1 15.65 -14.55 -0.67
C MET A 1 16.20 -14.84 -2.05
N GLU A 2 15.58 -15.80 -2.75
CA GLU A 2 15.83 -16.03 -4.17
C GLU A 2 15.30 -14.83 -4.98
N ASN A 3 15.96 -14.44 -6.08
CA ASN A 3 15.51 -13.39 -7.02
C ASN A 3 15.59 -11.90 -6.59
N ARG A 4 16.58 -11.53 -5.77
CA ARG A 4 16.80 -10.14 -5.30
C ARG A 4 16.95 -9.11 -6.43
N TRP A 5 17.61 -9.48 -7.52
CA TRP A 5 17.85 -8.59 -8.66
C TRP A 5 16.57 -8.22 -9.38
N GLN A 6 15.68 -9.19 -9.61
CA GLN A 6 14.41 -8.96 -10.29
C GLN A 6 13.51 -8.03 -9.47
N VAL A 7 13.45 -8.25 -8.15
CA VAL A 7 12.71 -7.37 -7.23
C VAL A 7 13.27 -5.94 -7.28
N ALA A 8 14.60 -5.79 -7.19
CA ALA A 8 15.25 -4.48 -7.19
C ALA A 8 14.99 -3.71 -8.50
N ILE A 9 15.11 -4.38 -9.65
CA ILE A 9 14.84 -3.78 -10.97
C ILE A 9 13.38 -3.37 -11.09
N SER A 10 12.44 -4.26 -10.75
CA SER A 10 11.01 -3.93 -10.85
C SER A 10 10.61 -2.80 -9.90
N ALA A 11 11.14 -2.80 -8.68
CA ALA A 11 10.83 -1.77 -7.69
C ALA A 11 11.40 -0.41 -8.12
N GLY A 12 12.67 -0.36 -8.57
CA GLY A 12 13.30 0.88 -9.02
C GLY A 12 12.62 1.48 -10.25
N LEU A 13 12.32 0.66 -11.26
CA LEU A 13 11.66 1.12 -12.49
C LEU A 13 10.27 1.69 -12.20
N LEU A 14 9.44 0.95 -11.48
CA LEU A 14 8.08 1.41 -11.18
C LEU A 14 8.06 2.56 -10.18
N ALA A 15 9.01 2.65 -9.26
CA ALA A 15 9.16 3.82 -8.40
C ALA A 15 9.46 5.08 -9.22
N ALA A 16 10.35 5.00 -10.23
CA ALA A 16 10.63 6.12 -11.12
C ALA A 16 9.38 6.53 -11.93
N VAL A 17 8.65 5.56 -12.47
CA VAL A 17 7.38 5.81 -13.18
C VAL A 17 6.36 6.45 -12.24
N TRP A 18 6.25 5.97 -11.00
CA TRP A 18 5.34 6.55 -10.00
C TRP A 18 5.68 8.00 -9.69
N CYS A 19 6.96 8.35 -9.51
CA CYS A 19 7.35 9.73 -9.29
C CYS A 19 6.92 10.65 -10.45
N GLY A 20 7.06 10.20 -11.71
CA GLY A 20 6.60 10.95 -12.87
C GLY A 20 5.07 11.09 -12.96
N ILE A 21 4.32 10.03 -12.64
CA ILE A 21 2.86 10.07 -12.55
C ILE A 21 2.43 11.03 -11.43
N ALA A 22 3.06 10.92 -10.26
CA ALA A 22 2.70 11.75 -9.12
C ALA A 22 2.94 13.25 -9.41
N ASP A 23 4.06 13.58 -10.06
CA ASP A 23 4.35 14.94 -10.50
C ASP A 23 3.33 15.45 -11.53
N ALA A 24 3.05 14.67 -12.57
CA ALA A 24 2.14 15.06 -13.65
C ALA A 24 0.68 15.28 -13.21
N PHE A 25 0.23 14.53 -12.20
CA PHE A 25 -1.14 14.61 -11.67
C PHE A 25 -1.23 15.37 -10.33
N HIS A 26 -0.14 16.01 -9.88
CA HIS A 26 -0.06 16.71 -8.59
C HIS A 26 -0.46 15.85 -7.38
N LEU A 27 -0.12 14.56 -7.41
CA LEU A 27 -0.39 13.60 -6.35
C LEU A 27 0.73 13.62 -5.30
N VAL A 28 0.40 13.29 -4.06
CA VAL A 28 1.41 13.18 -3.01
C VAL A 28 2.19 11.86 -3.17
N THR A 29 3.42 11.95 -3.69
CA THR A 29 4.27 10.79 -4.02
C THR A 29 4.43 9.81 -2.85
N TRP A 30 4.66 10.32 -1.64
CA TRP A 30 4.90 9.52 -0.44
C TRP A 30 3.67 8.72 0.01
N ILE A 31 2.46 9.27 -0.16
CA ILE A 31 1.21 8.56 0.13
C ILE A 31 1.07 7.34 -0.78
N GLY A 32 1.46 7.47 -2.05
CA GLY A 32 1.50 6.33 -2.96
C GLY A 32 2.49 5.24 -2.53
N PHE A 33 3.69 5.62 -2.08
CA PHE A 33 4.65 4.64 -1.57
C PHE A 33 4.16 3.92 -0.29
N LEU A 34 3.38 4.60 0.56
CA LEU A 34 2.74 3.97 1.72
C LEU A 34 1.63 3.00 1.29
N GLY A 35 0.83 3.35 0.26
CA GLY A 35 -0.13 2.43 -0.36
C GLY A 35 0.56 1.19 -0.94
N CYS A 36 1.68 1.38 -1.65
CA CYS A 36 2.51 0.29 -2.18
C CYS A 36 3.06 -0.61 -1.06
N SER A 37 3.58 -0.01 0.01
CA SER A 37 4.07 -0.73 1.19
C SER A 37 2.97 -1.55 1.86
N THR A 38 1.75 -1.01 1.92
CA THR A 38 0.58 -1.73 2.43
C THR A 38 0.33 -2.99 1.61
N PHE A 39 0.36 -2.90 0.28
CA PHE A 39 0.16 -4.04 -0.62
C PHE A 39 1.22 -5.14 -0.41
N PHE A 40 2.48 -4.79 -0.13
CA PHE A 40 3.52 -5.79 0.12
C PHE A 40 3.48 -6.38 1.53
N ALA A 41 2.94 -5.64 2.51
CA ALA A 41 2.89 -6.08 3.91
C ALA A 41 1.65 -6.94 4.23
N GLN A 42 0.58 -6.82 3.44
CA GLN A 42 -0.64 -7.61 3.64
C GLN A 42 -0.45 -9.09 3.25
N PRO A 43 -1.22 -10.03 3.84
CA PRO A 43 -0.98 -11.48 3.71
C PRO A 43 -1.59 -12.18 2.49
N LYS A 44 -2.47 -11.52 1.73
CA LYS A 44 -3.17 -12.06 0.55
C LYS A 44 -2.33 -11.93 -0.71
N ALA A 45 -2.42 -12.93 -1.59
CA ALA A 45 -1.74 -12.91 -2.88
C ALA A 45 -2.57 -12.23 -3.97
N GLY A 46 -1.87 -11.72 -5.00
CA GLY A 46 -2.47 -11.18 -6.21
C GLY A 46 -3.39 -9.98 -5.95
N PHE A 47 -4.45 -9.85 -6.76
CA PHE A 47 -5.34 -8.69 -6.70
C PHE A 47 -6.17 -8.62 -5.41
N GLN A 48 -6.37 -9.74 -4.72
CA GLN A 48 -7.02 -9.74 -3.40
C GLN A 48 -6.20 -8.91 -2.39
N GLY A 49 -4.87 -8.89 -2.53
CA GLY A 49 -4.00 -8.04 -1.73
C GLY A 49 -4.23 -6.55 -1.96
N VAL A 50 -4.53 -6.14 -3.20
CA VAL A 50 -4.91 -4.76 -3.54
C VAL A 50 -6.22 -4.39 -2.87
N MET A 51 -7.23 -5.27 -2.97
CA MET A 51 -8.53 -5.03 -2.34
C MET A 51 -8.39 -4.88 -0.83
N MET A 52 -7.58 -5.75 -0.22
CA MET A 52 -7.31 -5.68 1.22
C MET A 52 -6.62 -4.37 1.58
N ALA A 53 -5.56 -3.98 0.87
CA ALA A 53 -4.85 -2.74 1.10
C ALA A 53 -5.77 -1.52 0.96
N TRP A 54 -6.62 -1.46 -0.08
CA TRP A 54 -7.60 -0.40 -0.23
C TRP A 54 -8.61 -0.38 0.91
N CYS A 55 -9.24 -1.51 1.22
CA CYS A 55 -10.23 -1.58 2.29
C CYS A 55 -9.66 -1.14 3.64
N THR A 56 -8.46 -1.61 4.01
CA THR A 56 -7.84 -1.24 5.28
C THR A 56 -7.41 0.21 5.30
N ASN A 57 -6.77 0.69 4.23
CA ASN A 57 -6.24 2.05 4.19
C ASN A 57 -7.38 3.07 4.17
N LEU A 58 -8.41 2.85 3.36
CA LEU A 58 -9.58 3.73 3.29
C LEU A 58 -10.40 3.69 4.59
N SER A 59 -10.46 2.54 5.27
CA SER A 59 -11.04 2.47 6.62
C SER A 59 -10.26 3.34 7.61
N GLY A 60 -8.94 3.34 7.53
CA GLY A 60 -8.09 4.23 8.32
C GLY A 60 -8.34 5.71 8.02
N VAL A 61 -8.41 6.06 6.73
CA VAL A 61 -8.75 7.42 6.30
C VAL A 61 -10.09 7.85 6.89
N PHE A 62 -11.10 6.99 6.82
CA PHE A 62 -12.41 7.24 7.42
C PHE A 62 -12.35 7.50 8.92
N TRP A 63 -11.65 6.66 9.70
CA TRP A 63 -11.54 6.83 11.15
C TRP A 63 -10.79 8.10 11.54
N ALA A 64 -9.68 8.41 10.86
CA ALA A 64 -8.95 9.64 11.13
C ALA A 64 -9.74 10.90 10.73
N TRP A 65 -10.44 10.85 9.59
CA TRP A 65 -11.35 11.93 9.22
C TRP A 65 -12.44 12.14 10.27
N LEU A 66 -13.04 11.05 10.77
CA LEU A 66 -14.02 11.09 11.85
C LEU A 66 -13.42 11.67 13.14
N ILE A 67 -12.18 11.33 13.49
CA ILE A 67 -11.48 11.89 14.66
C ILE A 67 -11.26 13.39 14.50
N ILE A 68 -10.74 13.85 13.36
CA ILE A 68 -10.51 15.27 13.06
C ILE A 68 -11.83 16.03 13.12
N SER A 69 -12.86 15.59 12.40
CA SER A 69 -14.17 16.25 12.39
C SER A 69 -14.84 16.23 13.76
N GLY A 70 -14.81 15.09 14.47
CA GLY A 70 -15.42 14.97 15.80
C GLY A 70 -14.70 15.82 16.86
N SER A 71 -13.37 15.93 16.77
CA SER A 71 -12.58 16.73 17.71
C SER A 71 -12.92 18.22 17.67
N SER A 72 -13.41 18.74 16.53
CA SER A 72 -13.85 20.13 16.41
C SER A 72 -15.03 20.50 17.31
N PHE A 73 -15.81 19.52 17.78
CA PHE A 73 -16.95 19.71 18.67
C PHE A 73 -16.57 19.69 20.16
N PHE A 74 -15.34 19.32 20.51
CA PHE A 74 -14.92 19.21 21.90
C PHE A 74 -14.19 20.47 22.37
N VAL A 75 -14.69 21.08 23.45
CA VAL A 75 -14.04 22.22 24.10
C VAL A 75 -12.87 21.76 25.00
N SER A 76 -12.94 20.53 25.53
CA SER A 76 -11.91 19.96 26.41
C SER A 76 -10.94 19.04 25.65
N PRO A 77 -9.61 19.21 25.79
CA PRO A 77 -8.61 18.33 25.20
C PRO A 77 -8.77 16.86 25.61
N VAL A 78 -9.19 16.62 26.86
CA VAL A 78 -9.39 15.26 27.40
C VAL A 78 -10.49 14.51 26.63
N ALA A 79 -11.55 15.21 26.23
CA ALA A 79 -12.62 14.60 25.43
C ALA A 79 -12.11 14.18 24.04
N GLY A 80 -11.22 14.96 23.43
CA GLY A 80 -10.55 14.59 22.17
C GLY A 80 -9.67 13.34 22.31
N TYR A 81 -8.93 13.19 23.42
CA TYR A 81 -8.13 11.99 23.68
C TYR A 81 -9.01 10.75 23.86
N LEU A 82 -10.08 10.86 24.64
CA LEU A 82 -11.03 9.77 24.85
C LEU A 82 -11.69 9.36 23.54
N PHE A 83 -12.12 10.32 22.72
CA PHE A 83 -12.70 10.05 21.42
C PHE A 83 -11.73 9.34 20.48
N THR A 84 -10.47 9.78 20.45
CA THR A 84 -9.40 9.13 19.69
C THR A 84 -9.19 7.68 20.15
N GLY A 85 -9.21 7.43 21.46
CA GLY A 85 -9.13 6.10 22.04
C GLY A 85 -10.31 5.19 21.66
N ILE A 86 -11.53 5.73 21.70
CA ILE A 86 -12.75 5.00 21.30
C ILE A 86 -12.71 4.68 19.81
N ALA A 87 -12.42 5.66 18.95
CA ALA A 87 -12.35 5.47 17.50
C ALA A 87 -11.26 4.46 17.12
N THR A 88 -10.08 4.53 17.75
CA THR A 88 -8.99 3.56 17.53
C THR A 88 -9.40 2.16 17.98
N SER A 89 -10.10 2.03 19.11
CA SER A 89 -10.61 0.75 19.59
C SER A 89 -11.64 0.16 18.61
N ALA A 90 -12.57 0.98 18.13
CA ALA A 90 -13.57 0.58 17.14
C ALA A 90 -12.91 0.14 15.81
N MET A 91 -11.89 0.87 15.34
CA MET A 91 -11.09 0.50 14.17
C MET A 91 -10.43 -0.88 14.34
N CYS A 92 -9.84 -1.16 15.51
CA CYS A 92 -9.23 -2.46 15.78
C CYS A 92 -10.29 -3.58 15.85
N LEU A 93 -11.46 -3.32 16.43
CA LEU A 93 -12.58 -4.29 16.45
C LEU A 93 -13.12 -4.58 15.05
N GLN A 94 -13.10 -3.58 14.15
CA GLN A 94 -13.49 -3.72 12.76
C GLN A 94 -12.59 -4.73 11.99
N ALA A 95 -11.38 -4.99 12.48
CA ALA A 95 -10.50 -6.00 11.88
C ALA A 95 -11.00 -7.44 12.05
N SER A 96 -12.06 -7.67 12.85
CA SER A 96 -12.80 -8.95 12.86
C SER A 96 -13.40 -9.30 11.49
N TYR A 97 -13.66 -8.31 10.62
CA TYR A 97 -14.05 -8.53 9.24
C TYR A 97 -12.85 -8.92 8.38
N GLN A 98 -12.93 -10.05 7.68
CA GLN A 98 -11.82 -10.63 6.89
C GLN A 98 -11.14 -9.65 5.93
N LYS A 99 -11.90 -8.76 5.27
CA LYS A 99 -11.37 -7.76 4.32
C LYS A 99 -10.59 -6.62 5.00
N LEU A 100 -10.78 -6.42 6.30
CA LEU A 100 -10.14 -5.38 7.10
C LEU A 100 -9.18 -5.94 8.16
N SER A 101 -8.89 -7.23 8.09
CA SER A 101 -8.05 -7.91 9.09
C SER A 101 -6.59 -7.45 9.12
N PHE A 102 -6.14 -6.69 8.12
CA PHE A 102 -4.79 -6.10 8.10
C PHE A 102 -4.79 -4.73 8.80
N ILE A 103 -4.81 -4.80 10.13
CA ILE A 103 -4.79 -3.65 11.05
C ILE A 103 -3.70 -2.62 10.70
N PRO A 104 -2.45 -2.99 10.35
CA PRO A 104 -1.43 -1.99 10.02
C PRO A 104 -1.80 -1.08 8.85
N GLY A 105 -2.57 -1.56 7.87
CA GLY A 105 -3.06 -0.73 6.77
C GLY A 105 -4.03 0.36 7.23
N ALA A 106 -4.90 0.05 8.19
CA ALA A 106 -5.78 1.05 8.78
C ALA A 106 -5.00 2.12 9.55
N PHE A 107 -3.96 1.74 10.30
CA PHE A 107 -3.08 2.71 10.94
C PHE A 107 -2.31 3.59 9.94
N ILE A 108 -1.83 3.02 8.83
CA ILE A 108 -1.20 3.80 7.75
C ILE A 108 -2.17 4.85 7.20
N GLY A 109 -3.41 4.46 6.89
CA GLY A 109 -4.46 5.37 6.42
C GLY A 109 -4.78 6.48 7.44
N CYS A 110 -4.85 6.14 8.73
CA CYS A 110 -5.04 7.11 9.79
C CYS A 110 -3.89 8.13 9.86
N CYS A 111 -2.64 7.64 9.93
CA CYS A 111 -1.45 8.48 10.04
C CYS A 111 -1.31 9.43 8.86
N ILE A 112 -1.57 8.96 7.63
CA ILE A 112 -1.57 9.80 6.44
C ILE A 112 -2.60 10.92 6.57
N THR A 113 -3.81 10.60 7.04
CA THR A 113 -4.90 11.56 7.15
C THR A 113 -4.62 12.62 8.20
N PHE A 114 -4.04 12.23 9.34
CA PHE A 114 -3.56 13.19 10.34
C PHE A 114 -2.44 14.09 9.79
N ALA A 115 -1.48 13.51 9.06
CA ALA A 115 -0.36 14.27 8.47
C ALA A 115 -0.84 15.27 7.41
N MET A 116 -1.91 14.95 6.69
CA MET A 116 -2.53 15.80 5.67
C MET A 116 -3.70 16.64 6.19
N ALA A 117 -3.86 16.76 7.51
CA ALA A 117 -4.91 17.54 8.17
C ALA A 117 -6.34 17.23 7.65
N GLY A 118 -6.61 15.99 7.24
CA GLY A 118 -7.92 15.57 6.74
C GLY A 118 -8.19 15.89 5.27
N ASP A 119 -7.18 16.24 4.47
CA ASP A 119 -7.31 16.49 3.02
C ASP A 119 -7.53 15.18 2.21
N VAL A 120 -8.73 14.61 2.34
CA VAL A 120 -9.11 13.33 1.72
C VAL A 120 -8.96 13.35 0.19
N ALA A 121 -9.14 14.52 -0.44
CA ALA A 121 -9.06 14.67 -1.89
C ALA A 121 -7.66 14.37 -2.43
N ASN A 122 -6.61 14.79 -1.72
CA ASN A 122 -5.23 14.49 -2.08
C ASN A 122 -4.73 13.14 -1.55
N ILE A 123 -5.34 12.61 -0.47
CA ILE A 123 -4.95 11.32 0.12
C ILE A 123 -5.43 10.13 -0.73
N VAL A 124 -6.73 10.09 -1.02
CA VAL A 124 -7.38 8.87 -1.57
C VAL A 124 -6.82 8.47 -2.93
N PRO A 125 -6.67 9.36 -3.93
CA PRO A 125 -6.15 8.99 -5.23
C PRO A 125 -4.73 8.45 -5.16
N SER A 126 -3.84 9.11 -4.42
CA SER A 126 -2.45 8.66 -4.22
C SER A 126 -2.39 7.29 -3.56
N LEU A 127 -3.21 7.06 -2.53
CA LEU A 127 -3.22 5.82 -1.77
C LEU A 127 -3.73 4.63 -2.59
N VAL A 128 -4.78 4.88 -3.38
CA VAL A 128 -5.39 3.88 -4.28
C VAL A 128 -4.40 3.48 -5.38
N LEU A 129 -3.82 4.47 -6.07
CA LEU A 129 -2.84 4.22 -7.12
C LEU A 129 -1.55 3.60 -6.58
N GLY A 130 -1.13 3.97 -5.36
CA GLY A 130 0.01 3.37 -4.68
C GLY A 130 -0.13 1.86 -4.45
N ALA A 131 -1.30 1.38 -4.03
CA ALA A 131 -1.53 -0.06 -3.89
C ALA A 131 -1.52 -0.80 -5.24
N LEU A 132 -2.01 -0.16 -6.32
CA LEU A 132 -1.90 -0.71 -7.68
C LEU A 132 -0.47 -0.76 -8.16
N LEU A 133 0.34 0.25 -7.84
CA LEU A 133 1.76 0.27 -8.13
C LEU A 133 2.46 -0.96 -7.53
N GLY A 134 2.17 -1.28 -6.26
CA GLY A 134 2.68 -2.48 -5.60
C GLY A 134 2.29 -3.77 -6.34
N PHE A 135 1.05 -3.86 -6.81
CA PHE A 135 0.60 -5.00 -7.61
C PHE A 135 1.34 -5.10 -8.96
N CYS A 136 1.51 -3.98 -9.66
CA CYS A 136 2.29 -3.92 -10.90
C CYS A 136 3.76 -4.30 -10.68
N MET A 137 4.36 -3.92 -9.54
CA MET A 137 5.72 -4.31 -9.17
C MET A 137 5.81 -5.83 -9.01
N SER A 138 4.84 -6.42 -8.30
CA SER A 138 4.77 -7.88 -8.12
C SER A 138 4.64 -8.62 -9.46
N LEU A 139 3.79 -8.12 -10.38
CA LEU A 139 3.63 -8.71 -11.70
C LEU A 139 4.92 -8.61 -12.54
N LEU A 140 5.58 -7.46 -12.54
CA LEU A 140 6.83 -7.28 -13.25
C LEU A 140 7.94 -8.19 -12.68
N THR A 141 8.04 -8.30 -11.35
CA THR A 141 8.98 -9.23 -10.71
C THR A 141 8.74 -10.66 -11.22
N ALA A 142 7.48 -11.12 -11.25
CA ALA A 142 7.15 -12.46 -11.70
C ALA A 142 7.59 -12.71 -13.16
N GLN A 143 7.35 -11.75 -14.06
CA GLN A 143 7.79 -11.84 -15.46
C GLN A 143 9.31 -11.91 -15.57
N LEU A 144 10.05 -11.07 -14.83
CA LEU A 144 11.51 -11.09 -14.83
C LEU A 144 12.09 -12.42 -14.29
N VAL A 145 11.43 -13.03 -13.30
CA VAL A 145 11.81 -14.35 -12.79
C VAL A 145 11.61 -15.43 -13.84
N THR A 146 10.45 -15.47 -14.48
CA THR A 146 10.16 -16.44 -15.55
C THR A 146 11.10 -16.28 -16.73
N LEU A 147 11.43 -15.06 -17.13
CA LEU A 147 12.40 -14.78 -18.20
C LEU A 147 13.80 -15.31 -17.86
N ARG A 148 14.27 -15.07 -16.63
CA ARG A 148 15.57 -15.59 -16.17
C ARG A 148 15.59 -17.12 -16.20
N GLN A 149 14.53 -17.77 -15.74
CA GLN A 149 14.43 -19.24 -15.73
C GLN A 149 14.46 -19.81 -17.15
N LYS A 150 13.70 -19.22 -18.08
CA LYS A 150 13.71 -19.61 -19.50
C LYS A 150 15.10 -19.47 -20.12
N TRP A 151 15.78 -18.35 -19.86
CA TRP A 151 17.12 -18.11 -20.39
C TRP A 151 18.14 -19.11 -19.84
N SER A 152 18.11 -19.38 -18.53
CA SER A 152 18.97 -20.39 -17.90
C SER A 152 18.74 -21.81 -18.46
N ALA A 153 17.50 -22.17 -18.78
CA ALA A 153 17.18 -23.46 -19.37
C ALA A 153 17.67 -23.58 -20.82
N SER A 154 17.56 -22.51 -21.61
CA SER A 154 18.08 -22.46 -22.99
C SER A 154 19.60 -22.66 -23.04
N THR A 155 20.34 -21.93 -22.21
CA THR A 155 21.81 -22.03 -22.17
C THR A 155 22.28 -23.41 -21.68
N GLY A 156 21.56 -24.03 -20.73
CA GLY A 156 21.87 -25.39 -20.28
C GLY A 156 21.64 -26.46 -21.37
N SER A 157 20.61 -26.29 -22.20
CA SER A 157 20.34 -27.16 -23.34
C SER A 157 21.40 -27.06 -24.44
N GLU A 158 21.89 -25.85 -24.74
CA GLU A 158 22.94 -25.65 -25.74
C GLU A 158 24.25 -26.31 -25.32
N ILE A 159 24.65 -26.15 -24.04
CA ILE A 159 25.87 -26.76 -23.50
C ILE A 159 25.79 -28.30 -23.53
N ALA A 160 24.67 -28.88 -23.12
CA ALA A 160 24.49 -30.34 -23.12
C ALA A 160 24.43 -30.98 -24.52
N SER A 161 24.21 -30.20 -25.57
CA SER A 161 24.20 -30.66 -26.97
C SER A 161 25.54 -30.48 -27.70
N ALA A 162 26.49 -29.78 -27.07
CA ALA A 162 27.82 -29.52 -27.61
C ALA A 162 28.88 -30.53 -27.12
N ASP A 163 28.51 -31.44 -26.22
CA ASP A 163 29.28 -32.59 -25.71
C ASP A 163 28.80 -33.90 -26.38
#